data_AF-A0A9C9Y494-F1
#
_entry.id   AF-A0A9C9Y494-F1
#
_cell.length_a   1.000
_cell.length_b   1.000
_cell.length_c   1.000
_cell.angle_alpha   90.00
_cell.angle_beta   90.00
_cell.angle_gamma   90.00
#
_symmetry.space_group_name_H-M   'P 1'
#
loop_
_entity.id
_entity.type
_entity.pdbx_description
1 polymer ?
#
loop_
_entity_poly.entity_id
_entity_poly.type
_entity_poly.pdbx_seq_one_letter_code
_entity_poly.pdbx_strand_id
1 'polypeptide(L)'
;NKIKVDNSTGKVYFATSNGIVAFNANVAPFGDQLSTTYAYPNPATKNDEFITIDGLNGKHLPRGTNVKILDSAGYLVYETNVVEGQELKGGKVIWNKRNLSGNSVASGVYIVLLTLPDTGETSVTNLAIIH
;
A
#
# COMPACT_ATOMS: atom_id res chain seq x y z
N ASN A 1 4.51 -33.88 -3.09
CA ASN A 1 4.20 -32.55 -2.53
C ASN A 1 3.21 -31.83 -3.43
N LYS A 2 2.13 -31.29 -2.88
CA LYS A 2 1.17 -30.42 -3.59
C LYS A 2 1.19 -29.04 -2.95
N ILE A 3 1.18 -27.98 -3.77
CA ILE A 3 1.14 -26.58 -3.33
C ILE A 3 -0.22 -26.02 -3.73
N LYS A 4 -0.90 -25.36 -2.80
CA LYS A 4 -2.18 -24.66 -3.04
C LYS A 4 -2.10 -23.28 -2.41
N VAL A 5 -2.55 -22.26 -3.15
CA VAL A 5 -2.65 -20.89 -2.65
C VAL A 5 -4.13 -20.57 -2.43
N ASP A 6 -4.44 -20.03 -1.25
CA ASP A 6 -5.70 -19.37 -0.97
C ASP A 6 -5.54 -17.88 -1.27
N ASN A 7 -6.01 -17.47 -2.45
CA ASN A 7 -5.87 -16.10 -2.95
C ASN A 7 -6.68 -15.08 -2.14
N SER A 8 -7.67 -15.52 -1.35
CA SER A 8 -8.46 -14.62 -0.50
C SER A 8 -7.71 -14.20 0.76
N THR A 9 -6.82 -15.07 1.27
CA THR A 9 -6.07 -14.84 2.50
C THR A 9 -4.57 -14.67 2.29
N GLY A 10 -4.05 -14.96 1.10
CA GLY A 10 -2.60 -14.98 0.83
C GLY A 10 -1.88 -16.16 1.48
N LYS A 11 -2.61 -17.17 1.99
CA LYS A 11 -2.03 -18.36 2.62
C LYS A 11 -1.59 -19.37 1.56
N VAL A 12 -0.36 -19.85 1.69
CA VAL A 12 0.19 -20.93 0.87
C VAL A 12 0.23 -22.21 1.72
N TYR A 13 -0.44 -23.26 1.25
CA TYR A 13 -0.49 -24.55 1.90
C TYR A 13 0.44 -25.53 1.18
N PHE A 14 1.33 -26.15 1.95
CA PHE A 14 2.23 -27.21 1.52
C PHE A 14 1.77 -28.54 2.10
N ALA A 15 1.36 -29.47 1.23
CA ALA A 15 1.11 -30.85 1.63
C ALA A 15 2.42 -31.65 1.56
N THR A 16 2.93 -32.02 2.74
CA THR A 16 4.15 -32.82 2.92
C THR A 16 3.80 -34.23 3.38
N SER A 17 4.76 -35.16 3.32
CA SER A 17 4.60 -36.52 3.86
C SER A 17 4.30 -36.55 5.36
N ASN A 18 4.62 -35.47 6.08
CA ASN A 18 4.47 -35.36 7.54
C ASN A 18 3.26 -34.50 7.95
N GLY A 19 2.41 -34.09 6.99
CA GLY A 19 1.23 -33.26 7.24
C GLY A 19 1.19 -31.96 6.43
N ILE A 20 0.26 -31.08 6.78
CA ILE A 20 0.02 -29.80 6.10
C ILE A 20 0.76 -28.68 6.85
N VAL A 21 1.58 -27.92 6.14
CA VAL A 21 2.21 -26.68 6.64
C VAL A 21 1.57 -25.50 5.93
N ALA A 22 1.15 -24.47 6.68
CA ALA A 22 0.62 -23.23 6.13
C ALA A 22 1.64 -22.11 6.32
N PHE A 23 2.02 -21.45 5.22
CA PHE A 23 2.83 -20.24 5.22
C PHE A 23 1.92 -19.04 4.93
N ASN A 24 1.94 -18.04 5.79
CA ASN A 24 1.20 -16.81 5.57
C ASN A 24 2.15 -15.74 5.03
N ALA A 25 2.00 -15.38 3.76
CA ALA A 25 2.83 -14.35 3.15
C ALA A 25 2.44 -12.92 3.60
N ASN A 26 1.31 -12.75 4.33
CA ASN A 26 0.75 -11.45 4.75
C ASN A 26 0.55 -10.43 3.59
N VAL A 27 0.47 -10.92 2.36
CA VAL A 27 0.24 -10.08 1.18
C VAL A 27 -1.25 -9.76 1.07
N ALA A 28 -1.60 -8.48 1.13
CA ALA A 28 -2.98 -8.05 0.90
C ALA A 28 -3.42 -8.39 -0.54
N PRO A 29 -4.59 -9.01 -0.77
CA PRO A 29 -5.04 -9.21 -2.14
C PRO A 29 -5.27 -7.85 -2.83
N PHE A 30 -5.18 -7.82 -4.16
CA PHE A 30 -5.57 -6.62 -4.92
C PHE A 30 -7.08 -6.44 -4.86
N GLY A 31 -7.55 -5.20 -4.82
CA GLY A 31 -8.97 -4.90 -5.03
C GLY A 31 -9.35 -4.88 -6.51
N ASP A 32 -10.64 -4.95 -6.79
CA ASP A 32 -11.17 -4.89 -8.15
C ASP A 32 -11.43 -3.45 -8.63
N GLN A 33 -11.61 -2.52 -7.69
CA GLN A 33 -11.94 -1.11 -7.97
C GLN A 33 -11.19 -0.19 -7.02
N LEU A 34 -10.83 1.00 -7.50
CA LEU A 34 -10.22 2.03 -6.69
C LEU A 34 -11.31 2.77 -5.90
N SER A 35 -11.55 2.34 -4.66
CA SER A 35 -12.52 2.97 -3.77
C SER A 35 -11.94 4.14 -2.97
N THR A 36 -12.74 4.69 -2.04
CA THR A 36 -12.24 5.61 -1.00
C THR A 36 -11.02 5.02 -0.30
N THR A 37 -9.97 5.84 -0.17
CA THR A 37 -8.70 5.43 0.42
C THR A 37 -8.39 6.20 1.70
N TYR A 38 -7.50 5.63 2.50
CA TYR A 38 -6.98 6.26 3.71
C TYR A 38 -5.49 5.96 3.88
N ALA A 39 -4.82 6.82 4.64
CA ALA A 39 -3.43 6.62 5.06
C ALA A 39 -3.37 6.45 6.58
N TYR A 40 -2.53 5.55 7.06
CA TYR A 40 -2.33 5.33 8.50
C TYR A 40 -0.87 4.93 8.82
N PRO A 41 -0.34 5.33 9.99
CA PRO A 41 -0.97 6.20 10.99
C PRO A 41 -1.16 7.64 10.48
N ASN A 42 -2.16 8.35 11.03
CA ASN A 42 -2.46 9.73 10.68
C ASN A 42 -3.01 10.48 11.91
N PRO A 43 -2.27 11.46 12.48
CA PRO A 43 -0.96 11.90 12.04
C PRO A 43 0.11 10.81 12.25
N ALA A 44 1.07 10.71 11.32
CA ALA A 44 2.25 9.88 11.49
C ALA A 44 3.31 10.65 12.29
N THR A 45 3.91 9.99 13.26
CA THR A 45 4.89 10.57 14.17
C THR A 45 6.33 10.16 13.83
N LYS A 46 7.31 10.72 14.54
CA LYS A 46 8.71 10.27 14.46
C LYS A 46 8.91 8.77 14.77
N ASN A 47 8.03 8.17 15.59
CA ASN A 47 8.13 6.77 15.98
C ASN A 47 7.58 5.81 14.91
N ASP A 48 6.77 6.31 13.99
CA ASP A 48 6.15 5.51 12.94
C ASP A 48 7.11 5.40 11.76
N GLU A 49 7.79 4.27 11.60
CA GLU A 49 8.76 4.09 10.51
C GLU A 49 8.10 4.17 9.12
N PHE A 50 6.87 3.67 9.01
CA PHE A 50 6.14 3.56 7.76
C PHE A 50 4.71 4.10 7.86
N ILE A 51 4.20 4.51 6.71
CA ILE A 51 2.81 4.89 6.50
C ILE A 51 2.23 3.96 5.44
N THR A 52 1.07 3.37 5.74
CA THR A 52 0.33 2.51 4.83
C THR A 52 -0.81 3.29 4.19
N ILE A 53 -0.97 3.15 2.88
CA ILE A 53 -2.06 3.70 2.07
C ILE A 53 -2.86 2.51 1.53
N ASP A 54 -4.16 2.49 1.78
CA ASP A 54 -5.04 1.36 1.46
C ASP A 54 -6.49 1.81 1.19
N GLY A 55 -7.33 0.90 0.72
CA GLY A 55 -8.78 1.09 0.57
C GLY A 55 -9.52 1.00 1.91
N LEU A 56 -10.53 1.84 2.08
CA LEU A 56 -11.34 1.86 3.30
C LEU A 56 -12.19 0.59 3.43
N ASN A 57 -12.58 0.24 4.66
CA ASN A 57 -13.49 -0.87 4.97
C ASN A 57 -13.00 -2.25 4.49
N GLY A 58 -11.69 -2.48 4.54
CA GLY A 58 -11.09 -3.76 4.13
C GLY A 58 -11.01 -3.97 2.62
N LYS A 59 -11.30 -2.93 1.82
CA LYS A 59 -10.97 -2.93 0.40
C LYS A 59 -9.48 -2.69 0.20
N HIS A 60 -8.96 -3.13 -0.93
CA HIS A 60 -7.56 -2.95 -1.27
C HIS A 60 -7.41 -2.21 -2.59
N LEU A 61 -6.23 -1.66 -2.80
CA LEU A 61 -5.86 -0.99 -4.05
C LEU A 61 -5.78 -2.01 -5.18
N PRO A 62 -6.37 -1.71 -6.36
CA PRO A 62 -6.18 -2.53 -7.53
C PRO A 62 -4.73 -2.59 -8.01
N ARG A 63 -4.41 -3.68 -8.70
CA ARG A 63 -3.13 -3.80 -9.40
C ARG A 63 -3.05 -2.70 -10.47
N GLY A 64 -1.90 -2.04 -10.54
CA GLY A 64 -1.65 -0.93 -11.46
C GLY A 64 -2.04 0.45 -10.93
N THR A 65 -2.63 0.56 -9.73
CA THR A 65 -2.92 1.89 -9.14
C THR A 65 -1.63 2.69 -8.98
N ASN A 66 -1.54 3.84 -9.65
CA ASN A 66 -0.51 4.84 -9.46
C ASN A 66 -0.81 5.64 -8.19
N VAL A 67 0.19 5.83 -7.35
CA VAL A 67 0.10 6.58 -6.10
C VAL A 67 1.15 7.67 -6.11
N LYS A 68 0.70 8.92 -6.02
CA LYS A 68 1.53 10.12 -5.92
C LYS A 68 1.31 10.79 -4.59
N ILE A 69 2.37 11.17 -3.91
CA ILE A 69 2.34 11.94 -2.68
C ILE A 69 2.89 13.32 -2.99
N LEU A 70 2.10 14.35 -2.70
CA LEU A 70 2.46 15.75 -2.88
C LEU A 70 2.57 16.45 -1.52
N ASP A 71 3.39 17.47 -1.43
CA ASP A 71 3.34 18.41 -0.30
C ASP A 71 2.18 19.41 -0.46
N SER A 72 1.99 20.27 0.55
CA SER A 72 0.92 21.29 0.54
C SER A 72 1.10 22.37 -0.53
N ALA A 73 2.30 22.51 -1.12
CA ALA A 73 2.55 23.42 -2.23
C ALA A 73 2.33 22.74 -3.60
N GLY A 74 2.02 21.44 -3.62
CA GLY A 74 1.76 20.66 -4.82
C GLY A 74 3.01 20.05 -5.45
N TYR A 75 4.17 20.09 -4.78
CA TYR A 75 5.38 19.46 -5.30
C TYR A 75 5.32 17.95 -5.10
N LEU A 76 5.78 17.20 -6.11
CA LEU A 76 5.87 15.75 -6.03
C LEU A 76 6.94 15.32 -5.03
N VAL A 77 6.52 14.56 -4.03
CA VAL A 77 7.38 14.06 -2.94
C VAL A 77 7.74 12.60 -3.18
N TYR A 78 6.78 11.78 -3.60
CA TYR A 78 6.98 10.35 -3.81
C TYR A 78 6.00 9.83 -4.86
N GLU A 79 6.39 8.82 -5.62
CA GLU A 79 5.54 8.16 -6.60
C GLU A 79 5.81 6.65 -6.65
N THR A 80 4.77 5.85 -6.77
CA THR A 80 4.89 4.40 -6.99
C THR A 80 3.66 3.83 -7.70
N ASN A 81 3.75 2.58 -8.14
CA ASN A 81 2.61 1.83 -8.67
C ASN A 81 2.39 0.58 -7.83
N VAL A 82 1.12 0.22 -7.61
CA VAL A 82 0.72 -1.03 -6.96
C VAL A 82 0.99 -2.19 -7.93
N VAL A 83 2.10 -2.90 -7.76
CA VAL A 83 2.50 -4.03 -8.62
C VAL A 83 2.95 -5.23 -7.81
N GLU A 84 2.88 -6.41 -8.41
CA GLU A 84 3.48 -7.63 -7.84
C GLU A 84 5.00 -7.48 -7.77
N GLY A 85 5.62 -7.99 -6.70
CA GLY A 85 7.08 -7.98 -6.56
C GLY A 85 7.68 -6.76 -5.86
N GLN A 86 6.88 -5.77 -5.42
CA GLN A 86 7.26 -4.88 -4.30
C GLN A 86 7.09 -5.65 -2.96
N GLU A 87 7.85 -6.73 -2.92
CA GLU A 87 8.05 -7.87 -2.00
C GLU A 87 6.92 -8.38 -1.11
N LEU A 88 6.04 -7.58 -0.50
CA LEU A 88 5.03 -8.10 0.45
C LEU A 88 3.74 -7.27 0.54
N LYS A 89 3.58 -6.24 -0.29
CA LYS A 89 2.60 -5.16 -0.03
C LYS A 89 1.23 -5.37 -0.66
N GLY A 90 1.14 -6.18 -1.71
CA GLY A 90 -0.14 -6.55 -2.33
C GLY A 90 -0.95 -5.32 -2.75
N GLY A 91 -2.26 -5.33 -2.52
CA GLY A 91 -3.14 -4.19 -2.77
C GLY A 91 -2.99 -3.02 -1.78
N LYS A 92 -1.79 -2.73 -1.27
CA LYS A 92 -1.49 -1.57 -0.42
C LYS A 92 -0.17 -0.93 -0.83
N VAL A 93 0.01 0.34 -0.47
CA VAL A 93 1.30 1.02 -0.55
C VAL A 93 1.85 1.26 0.85
N ILE A 94 3.13 0.99 1.06
CA ILE A 94 3.83 1.32 2.31
C ILE A 94 4.97 2.28 1.96
N TRP A 95 4.94 3.47 2.55
CA TRP A 95 5.88 4.55 2.33
C TRP A 95 6.68 4.84 3.60
N ASN A 96 7.99 5.06 3.46
CA ASN A 96 8.93 5.27 4.57
C ASN A 96 9.19 6.76 4.88
N LYS A 97 8.28 7.65 4.46
CA LYS A 97 8.39 9.10 4.66
C LYS A 97 9.65 9.71 4.04
N ARG A 98 10.17 9.13 2.96
CA ARG A 98 11.29 9.69 2.19
C ARG A 98 10.82 10.27 0.87
N ASN A 99 11.40 11.40 0.48
CA ASN A 99 11.17 12.01 -0.81
C ASN A 99 11.92 11.27 -1.94
N LEU A 100 11.73 11.70 -3.19
CA LEU A 100 12.42 11.16 -4.37
C LEU A 100 13.96 11.22 -4.29
N SER A 101 14.52 12.16 -3.52
CA SER A 101 15.97 12.24 -3.25
C SER A 101 16.45 11.29 -2.14
N GLY A 102 15.54 10.54 -1.52
CA GLY A 102 15.84 9.66 -0.39
C GLY A 102 15.94 10.34 0.97
N ASN A 103 15.62 11.63 1.08
CA ASN A 103 15.65 12.36 2.35
C ASN A 103 14.33 12.24 3.09
N SER A 104 14.36 12.20 4.42
CA SER A 104 13.14 12.27 5.23
C SER A 104 12.37 13.56 4.93
N VAL A 105 11.06 13.45 4.79
CA VAL A 105 10.18 14.61 4.56
C VAL A 105 9.97 15.41 5.85
N ALA A 106 9.60 16.69 5.74
CA ALA A 106 9.32 17.55 6.88
C ALA A 106 7.98 17.25 7.57
N SER A 107 7.70 17.89 8.71
CA SER A 107 6.35 17.91 9.27
C SER A 107 5.43 18.72 8.36
N GLY A 108 4.19 18.30 8.22
CA GLY A 108 3.22 18.98 7.36
C GLY A 108 2.08 18.08 6.91
N VAL A 109 1.21 18.63 6.07
CA VAL A 109 0.14 17.89 5.40
C VAL A 109 0.60 17.51 4.00
N TYR A 110 0.37 16.26 3.65
CA TYR A 110 0.65 15.66 2.36
C TYR A 110 -0.65 15.19 1.71
N ILE A 111 -0.75 15.37 0.40
CA ILE A 111 -1.89 14.94 -0.41
C ILE A 111 -1.48 13.66 -1.14
N VAL A 112 -2.24 12.60 -0.95
CA VAL A 112 -2.04 11.32 -1.64
C VAL A 112 -3.09 11.20 -2.74
N LEU A 113 -2.61 11.20 -3.99
CA LEU A 113 -3.42 11.03 -5.19
C LEU A 113 -3.27 9.60 -5.70
N LEU A 114 -4.38 8.92 -5.92
CA LEU A 114 -4.41 7.58 -6.48
C LEU A 114 -5.16 7.60 -7.81
N THR A 115 -4.64 6.89 -8.80
CA THR A 115 -5.28 6.75 -10.12
C THR A 115 -5.12 5.32 -10.60
N LEU A 116 -6.19 4.71 -11.08
CA LEU A 116 -6.14 3.44 -11.80
C LEU A 116 -6.20 3.73 -13.31
N PRO A 117 -5.09 3.66 -14.05
CA PRO A 117 -5.03 4.14 -15.43
C PRO A 117 -6.02 3.44 -16.37
N ASP A 118 -6.24 2.13 -16.19
CA ASP A 118 -7.07 1.32 -17.07
C ASP A 118 -8.55 1.73 -17.05
N THR A 119 -9.04 2.18 -15.89
CA THR A 119 -10.45 2.57 -15.70
C THR A 119 -10.63 4.09 -15.59
N GLY A 120 -9.56 4.84 -15.34
CA GLY A 120 -9.61 6.27 -15.03
C GLY A 120 -10.16 6.59 -13.62
N GLU A 121 -10.39 5.58 -12.77
CA GLU A 121 -10.81 5.80 -11.40
C GLU A 121 -9.74 6.56 -10.62
N THR A 122 -10.18 7.46 -9.74
CA THR A 122 -9.28 8.25 -8.90
C THR A 122 -9.77 8.26 -7.45
N SER A 123 -8.83 8.43 -6.52
CA SER A 123 -9.11 8.59 -5.09
C SER A 123 -8.08 9.54 -4.48
N VAL A 124 -8.47 10.28 -3.46
CA VAL A 124 -7.60 11.25 -2.79
C VAL A 124 -7.73 11.07 -1.28
N THR A 125 -6.60 11.13 -0.58
CA THR A 125 -6.58 11.16 0.88
C THR A 125 -5.49 12.10 1.39
N ASN A 126 -5.66 12.64 2.59
CA ASN A 126 -4.71 13.54 3.21
C ASN A 126 -4.02 12.86 4.39
N LEU A 127 -2.76 13.21 4.61
CA LEU A 127 -1.92 12.64 5.64
C LEU A 127 -1.15 13.76 6.34
N ALA A 128 -1.18 13.78 7.67
CA ALA A 128 -0.33 14.67 8.47
C ALA A 128 0.91 13.91 8.97
N ILE A 129 2.07 14.57 8.93
CA ILE A 129 3.32 14.08 9.54
C ILE A 129 3.78 15.09 10.59
N ILE A 130 4.14 14.60 11.77
CA ILE A 130 4.61 15.40 12.92
C ILE A 130 5.87 14.75 13.49
N HIS A 131 7.03 15.39 13.33
CA HIS A 131 8.29 14.98 13.96
C HIS A 131 8.41 15.43 15.41
#